data_AF-A0A964PJ56-F1
#
_entry.id   AF-A0A964PJ56-F1
#
_cell.length_a   1.000
_cell.length_b   1.000
_cell.length_c   1.000
_cell.angle_alpha   90.00
_cell.angle_beta   90.00
_cell.angle_gamma   90.00
#
_symmetry.space_group_name_H-M   'P 1'
#
loop_
_entity.id
_entity.type
_entity.pdbx_description
1 polymer ?
#
loop_
_entity_poly.entity_id
_entity_poly.type
_entity_poly.pdbx_seq_one_letter_code
_entity_poly.pdbx_strand_id
1 'polypeptide(L)'
;MAEPLDVTKLNAVADDRVRDILKAASSWAKEAPVTLTPAIRAVCVRLAEMVADQRHYLAPLSEAEEATRGAVLAAVAERLRREPVTTGIDSLLTELSELELRATASWSLVAGAQSDWIATATQFLDKQAAALPAGERPDSYWADDVVAGIVVSVRALIGVDELHARTEARYSGSHKRIAPDEPPA
;
A
#
# COMPACT_ATOMS: atom_id res chain seq x y z
N MET A 1 -33.30 -3.49 1.68
CA MET A 1 -32.61 -3.16 2.95
C MET A 1 -31.25 -3.81 2.87
N ALA A 2 -30.16 -3.03 2.93
CA ALA A 2 -28.81 -3.61 2.93
C ALA A 2 -28.61 -4.38 4.24
N GLU A 3 -28.08 -5.59 4.15
CA GLU A 3 -27.71 -6.39 5.32
C GLU A 3 -26.64 -5.63 6.12
N PRO A 4 -26.75 -5.53 7.46
CA PRO A 4 -25.76 -4.82 8.25
C PRO A 4 -24.38 -5.48 8.11
N LEU A 5 -23.36 -4.64 7.90
CA LEU A 5 -21.96 -5.06 7.82
C LEU A 5 -21.57 -5.90 9.04
N ASP A 6 -21.07 -7.12 8.79
CA ASP A 6 -20.51 -7.98 9.84
C ASP A 6 -19.18 -7.39 10.33
N VAL A 7 -19.28 -6.54 11.36
CA VAL A 7 -18.15 -5.79 11.95
C VAL A 7 -17.05 -6.73 12.43
N THR A 8 -17.39 -7.93 12.90
CA THR A 8 -16.41 -8.91 13.37
C THR A 8 -15.57 -9.46 12.22
N LYS A 9 -16.21 -9.83 11.10
CA LYS A 9 -15.48 -10.24 9.89
C LYS A 9 -14.63 -9.12 9.33
N LEU A 10 -15.14 -7.90 9.30
CA LEU A 10 -14.40 -6.72 8.84
C LEU A 10 -13.13 -6.50 9.66
N ASN A 11 -13.24 -6.57 10.98
CA ASN A 11 -12.11 -6.41 11.89
C ASN A 11 -11.06 -7.49 11.67
N ALA A 12 -11.47 -8.75 11.52
CA ALA A 12 -10.54 -9.85 11.23
C ALA A 12 -9.79 -9.63 9.90
N VAL A 13 -10.49 -9.20 8.85
CA VAL A 13 -9.85 -8.86 7.57
C VAL A 13 -8.85 -7.71 7.74
N ALA A 14 -9.20 -6.66 8.48
CA ALA A 14 -8.28 -5.56 8.75
C ALA A 14 -7.04 -6.01 9.53
N ASP A 15 -7.20 -6.87 10.53
CA ASP A 15 -6.09 -7.43 11.33
C ASP A 15 -5.15 -8.27 10.45
N ASP A 16 -5.70 -9.10 9.55
CA ASP A 16 -4.91 -9.91 8.63
C ASP A 16 -4.15 -9.04 7.62
N ARG A 17 -4.75 -7.97 7.11
CA ARG A 17 -4.06 -7.00 6.24
C ARG A 17 -2.90 -6.32 6.95
N VAL A 18 -3.11 -5.85 8.18
CA VAL A 18 -2.03 -5.24 8.99
C VAL A 18 -0.89 -6.25 9.22
N ARG A 19 -1.23 -7.51 9.51
CA ARG A 19 -0.23 -8.57 9.69
C ARG A 19 0.58 -8.81 8.41
N ASP A 20 -0.08 -8.86 7.26
CA ASP A 20 0.60 -9.05 5.97
C ASP A 20 1.49 -7.86 5.60
N ILE A 21 1.06 -6.62 5.89
CA ILE A 21 1.88 -5.41 5.71
C ILE A 21 3.14 -5.50 6.55
N LEU A 22 3.01 -5.85 7.84
CA LEU A 22 4.17 -6.00 8.73
C LEU A 22 5.09 -7.14 8.30
N LYS A 23 4.54 -8.22 7.76
CA LYS A 23 5.32 -9.33 7.19
C LYS A 23 6.08 -8.88 5.95
N ALA A 24 5.47 -8.09 5.07
CA ALA A 24 6.15 -7.52 3.91
C ALA A 24 7.30 -6.59 4.33
N ALA A 25 7.05 -5.68 5.27
CA ALA A 25 8.09 -4.82 5.86
C ALA A 25 9.26 -5.64 6.42
N SER A 26 8.96 -6.69 7.17
CA SER A 26 9.98 -7.60 7.74
C SER A 26 10.74 -8.39 6.68
N SER A 27 10.12 -8.64 5.51
CA SER A 27 10.78 -9.31 4.39
C SER A 27 11.81 -8.39 3.74
N TRP A 28 11.41 -7.15 3.43
CA TRP A 28 12.30 -6.15 2.82
C TRP A 28 13.42 -5.72 3.76
N ALA A 29 13.19 -5.73 5.07
CA ALA A 29 14.23 -5.45 6.05
C ALA A 29 15.39 -6.46 6.05
N LYS A 30 15.21 -7.66 5.50
CA LYS A 30 16.28 -8.68 5.40
C LYS A 30 17.32 -8.33 4.35
N GLU A 31 16.97 -7.48 3.39
CA GLU A 31 17.85 -7.03 2.31
C GLU A 31 18.77 -5.86 2.73
N ALA A 32 18.67 -5.42 3.99
CA ALA A 32 19.41 -4.27 4.52
C ALA A 32 20.06 -4.59 5.87
N PRO A 33 21.04 -3.78 6.32
CA PRO A 33 21.55 -3.85 7.68
C PRO A 33 20.44 -3.83 8.73
N VAL A 34 20.55 -4.68 9.75
CA VAL A 34 19.50 -4.85 10.78
C VAL A 34 19.13 -3.54 11.48
N THR A 35 20.10 -2.62 11.61
CA THR A 35 19.92 -1.27 12.17
C THR A 35 18.92 -0.42 11.40
N LEU A 36 18.70 -0.69 10.11
CA LEU A 36 17.74 0.01 9.25
C LEU A 36 16.33 -0.62 9.27
N THR A 37 16.16 -1.77 9.93
CA THR A 37 14.85 -2.45 10.06
C THR A 37 13.73 -1.52 10.53
N PRO A 38 13.92 -0.68 11.58
CA PRO A 38 12.87 0.25 12.02
C PRO A 38 12.50 1.29 10.96
N ALA A 39 13.48 1.79 10.19
CA ALA A 39 13.25 2.76 9.12
C ALA A 39 12.47 2.16 7.95
N ILE A 40 12.83 0.96 7.52
CA ILE A 40 12.12 0.22 6.47
C ILE A 40 10.68 -0.07 6.89
N ARG A 41 10.49 -0.49 8.15
CA ARG A 41 9.15 -0.69 8.72
C ARG A 41 8.35 0.60 8.73
N ALA A 42 8.95 1.73 9.12
CA ALA A 42 8.28 3.03 9.14
C ALA A 42 7.80 3.45 7.74
N VAL A 43 8.65 3.32 6.71
CA VAL A 43 8.29 3.60 5.32
C VAL A 43 7.12 2.73 4.85
N CYS A 44 7.16 1.42 5.14
CA CYS A 44 6.10 0.50 4.75
C CYS A 44 4.76 0.79 5.44
N VAL A 45 4.79 1.00 6.77
CA VAL A 45 3.59 1.36 7.56
C VAL A 45 3.00 2.67 7.06
N ARG A 46 3.84 3.68 6.82
CA ARG A 46 3.38 5.00 6.40
C ARG A 46 2.74 4.97 5.00
N LEU A 47 3.36 4.28 4.05
CA LEU A 47 2.76 4.10 2.72
C LEU A 47 1.40 3.40 2.83
N ALA A 48 1.34 2.31 3.59
CA ALA A 48 0.12 1.53 3.74
C ALA A 48 -1.01 2.36 4.39
N GLU A 49 -0.68 3.17 5.39
CA GLU A 49 -1.61 4.10 6.02
C GLU A 49 -2.17 5.10 5.00
N MET A 50 -1.30 5.77 4.24
CA MET A 50 -1.69 6.75 3.22
C MET A 50 -2.59 6.14 2.15
N VAL A 51 -2.24 4.96 1.64
CA VAL A 51 -3.01 4.27 0.60
C VAL A 51 -4.36 3.80 1.15
N ALA A 52 -4.41 3.32 2.40
CA ALA A 52 -5.66 2.91 3.04
C ALA A 52 -6.59 4.10 3.32
N ASP A 53 -6.07 5.29 3.64
CA ASP A 53 -6.89 6.48 3.86
C ASP A 53 -7.51 7.04 2.56
N GLN A 54 -6.89 6.72 1.41
CA GLN A 54 -7.34 7.12 0.07
C GLN A 54 -8.44 6.20 -0.48
N ARG A 55 -9.63 6.35 0.10
CA ARG A 55 -10.84 5.56 -0.14
C ARG A 55 -11.44 5.64 -1.56
N HIS A 56 -11.00 6.58 -2.39
CA HIS A 56 -11.64 6.92 -3.68
C HIS A 56 -10.95 6.37 -4.94
N TYR A 57 -9.84 5.64 -4.81
CA TYR A 57 -9.00 5.27 -5.96
C TYR A 57 -9.37 3.93 -6.64
N LEU A 58 -10.24 3.15 -6.00
CA LEU A 58 -10.49 1.79 -6.42
C LEU A 58 -11.74 1.78 -7.33
N ALA A 59 -11.59 1.27 -8.56
CA ALA A 59 -12.62 0.94 -9.56
C ALA A 59 -14.04 0.78 -9.00
N PRO A 60 -15.04 1.24 -9.77
CA PRO A 60 -16.42 1.29 -9.33
C PRO A 60 -16.89 -0.10 -8.91
N LEU A 61 -17.25 -0.22 -7.64
CA LEU A 61 -17.93 -1.40 -7.11
C LEU A 61 -19.42 -1.07 -6.96
N SER A 62 -20.22 -2.06 -6.60
CA SER A 62 -21.57 -1.73 -6.11
C SER A 62 -21.47 -0.90 -4.82
N GLU A 63 -22.47 -0.06 -4.55
CA GLU A 63 -22.50 0.81 -3.36
C GLU A 63 -22.24 0.04 -2.05
N ALA A 64 -22.79 -1.18 -1.93
CA ALA A 64 -22.56 -2.05 -0.77
C ALA A 64 -21.12 -2.56 -0.65
N GLU A 65 -20.49 -2.90 -1.77
CA GLU A 65 -19.08 -3.30 -1.81
C GLU A 65 -18.14 -2.11 -1.55
N GLU A 66 -18.48 -0.91 -2.04
CA GLU A 66 -17.73 0.31 -1.74
C GLU A 66 -17.79 0.68 -0.26
N ALA A 67 -18.97 0.58 0.36
CA ALA A 67 -19.14 0.79 1.80
C ALA A 67 -18.33 -0.21 2.62
N THR A 68 -18.38 -1.50 2.25
CA THR A 68 -17.61 -2.56 2.91
C THR A 68 -16.10 -2.32 2.80
N ARG A 69 -15.63 -2.05 1.59
CA ARG A 69 -14.22 -1.77 1.29
C ARG A 69 -13.73 -0.53 2.04
N GLY A 70 -14.50 0.56 1.98
CA GLY A 70 -14.18 1.80 2.70
C GLY A 70 -14.07 1.57 4.21
N ALA A 71 -14.96 0.76 4.78
CA ALA A 71 -14.92 0.43 6.20
C ALA A 71 -13.71 -0.47 6.57
N VAL A 72 -13.33 -1.45 5.74
CA VAL A 72 -12.10 -2.25 5.92
C VAL A 72 -10.86 -1.35 5.87
N LEU A 73 -10.76 -0.48 4.85
CA LEU A 73 -9.60 0.40 4.67
C LEU A 73 -9.46 1.41 5.81
N ALA A 74 -10.57 1.99 6.26
CA ALA A 74 -10.57 2.84 7.45
C ALA A 74 -10.10 2.08 8.70
N ALA A 75 -10.55 0.84 8.87
CA ALA A 75 -10.15 -0.03 9.97
C ALA A 75 -8.65 -0.41 9.92
N VAL A 76 -8.07 -0.58 8.73
CA VAL A 76 -6.63 -0.79 8.52
C VAL A 76 -5.85 0.47 8.85
N ALA A 77 -6.22 1.62 8.28
CA ALA A 77 -5.55 2.90 8.53
C ALA A 77 -5.56 3.27 10.02
N GLU A 78 -6.64 3.00 10.72
CA GLU A 78 -6.74 3.22 12.16
C GLU A 78 -5.78 2.33 12.97
N ARG A 79 -5.64 1.06 12.59
CA ARG A 79 -4.73 0.12 13.27
C ARG A 79 -3.26 0.45 13.01
N LEU A 80 -2.92 0.87 11.80
CA LEU A 80 -1.55 1.25 11.44
C LEU A 80 -1.06 2.46 12.25
N ARG A 81 -1.98 3.31 12.73
CA ARG A 81 -1.69 4.48 13.59
C ARG A 81 -1.59 4.18 15.08
N ARG A 82 -1.81 2.93 15.51
CA ARG A 82 -1.89 2.56 16.93
C ARG A 82 -0.82 1.56 17.34
N GLU A 83 -0.59 1.45 18.64
CA GLU A 83 0.13 0.32 19.20
C GLU A 83 -0.61 -1.00 18.89
N PRO A 84 0.12 -2.11 18.63
CA PRO A 84 1.57 -2.26 18.68
C PRO A 84 2.31 -1.88 17.39
N VAL A 85 1.61 -1.38 16.36
CA VAL A 85 2.18 -1.13 15.03
C VAL A 85 3.20 0.00 15.04
N THR A 86 2.99 1.05 15.84
CA THR A 86 3.92 2.19 15.87
C THR A 86 5.07 2.03 16.86
N THR A 87 5.00 1.05 17.77
CA THR A 87 6.00 0.84 18.82
C THR A 87 7.42 0.72 18.24
N GLY A 88 8.29 1.64 18.65
CA GLY A 88 9.70 1.70 18.25
C GLY A 88 9.96 2.40 16.92
N ILE A 89 8.94 2.98 16.28
CA ILE A 89 9.06 3.73 15.03
C ILE A 89 8.34 5.09 15.08
N ASP A 90 7.77 5.52 16.22
CA ASP A 90 6.98 6.74 16.33
C ASP A 90 7.72 8.02 15.88
N SER A 91 9.01 8.14 16.21
CA SER A 91 9.84 9.28 15.77
C SER A 91 10.10 9.26 14.26
N LEU A 92 10.27 8.08 13.68
CA LEU A 92 10.48 7.89 12.25
C LEU A 92 9.20 8.19 11.46
N LEU A 93 8.05 7.78 11.98
CA LEU A 93 6.74 8.11 11.40
C LEU A 93 6.45 9.62 11.47
N THR A 94 6.87 10.28 12.55
CA THR A 94 6.80 11.74 12.67
C THR A 94 7.65 12.43 11.61
N GLU A 95 8.91 12.01 11.46
CA GLU A 95 9.83 12.56 10.46
C GLU A 95 9.31 12.35 9.02
N LEU A 96 8.81 11.16 8.69
CA LEU A 96 8.19 10.88 7.39
C LEU A 96 6.97 11.78 7.15
N SER A 97 6.11 11.97 8.15
CA SER A 97 4.93 12.85 8.04
C SER A 97 5.31 14.32 7.77
N GLU A 98 6.39 14.82 8.37
CA GLU A 98 6.90 16.17 8.12
C GLU A 98 7.46 16.35 6.70
N LEU A 99 8.07 15.29 6.15
CA LEU A 99 8.54 15.28 4.77
C LEU A 99 7.36 15.20 3.78
N GLU A 100 6.33 14.40 4.09
CA GLU A 100 5.11 14.27 3.30
C GLU A 100 4.23 15.52 3.27
N LEU A 101 4.18 16.31 4.35
CA LEU A 101 3.48 17.59 4.38
C LEU A 101 3.97 18.58 3.31
N ARG A 102 5.16 18.35 2.74
CA ARG A 102 5.69 19.12 1.60
C ARG A 102 5.42 18.47 0.24
N ALA A 103 4.97 17.21 0.20
CA ALA A 103 5.01 16.39 -1.01
C ALA A 103 3.68 15.68 -1.39
N THR A 104 2.88 15.11 -0.47
CA THR A 104 2.06 13.94 -0.88
C THR A 104 0.75 13.65 -0.13
N ALA A 105 0.02 14.66 0.35
CA ALA A 105 -1.32 14.45 0.92
C ALA A 105 -2.34 13.76 -0.03
N SER A 106 -2.01 13.68 -1.33
CA SER A 106 -2.84 13.12 -2.40
C SER A 106 -2.08 12.09 -3.27
N TRP A 107 -1.32 11.18 -2.65
CA TRP A 107 -0.56 10.06 -3.27
C TRP A 107 -1.18 9.45 -4.54
N SER A 108 -2.50 9.17 -4.58
CA SER A 108 -3.17 8.59 -5.75
C SER A 108 -3.91 9.60 -6.65
N LEU A 109 -4.15 10.83 -6.18
CA LEU A 109 -5.02 11.82 -6.86
C LEU A 109 -4.22 12.90 -7.61
N VAL A 110 -2.98 13.15 -7.19
CA VAL A 110 -2.12 14.16 -7.81
C VAL A 110 -1.11 13.45 -8.70
N ALA A 111 -1.12 13.80 -9.99
CA ALA A 111 -0.08 13.38 -10.92
C ALA A 111 1.28 13.84 -10.39
N GLY A 112 2.18 12.88 -10.11
CA GLY A 112 3.50 13.14 -9.53
C GLY A 112 3.62 12.76 -8.04
N ALA A 113 2.52 12.72 -7.28
CA ALA A 113 2.59 12.43 -5.83
C ALA A 113 3.17 11.04 -5.53
N GLN A 114 2.94 10.05 -6.39
CA GLN A 114 3.61 8.76 -6.28
C GLN A 114 5.13 8.89 -6.40
N SER A 115 5.60 9.58 -7.45
CA SER A 115 7.03 9.81 -7.68
C SER A 115 7.65 10.62 -6.55
N ASP A 116 6.94 11.62 -6.03
CA ASP A 116 7.41 12.51 -4.97
C ASP A 116 7.59 11.78 -3.64
N TRP A 117 6.68 10.88 -3.25
CA TRP A 117 6.92 10.08 -2.04
C TRP A 117 7.91 8.97 -2.27
N ILE A 118 8.06 8.41 -3.49
CA ILE A 118 9.16 7.46 -3.76
C ILE A 118 10.48 8.18 -3.51
N ALA A 119 10.68 9.36 -4.09
CA ALA A 119 11.87 10.18 -3.87
C ALA A 119 12.06 10.53 -2.39
N THR A 120 10.98 10.88 -1.68
CA THR A 120 11.02 11.22 -0.25
C THR A 120 11.42 10.01 0.60
N ALA A 121 10.84 8.84 0.34
CA ALA A 121 11.14 7.61 1.06
C ALA A 121 12.57 7.13 0.80
N THR A 122 13.04 7.19 -0.45
CA THR A 122 14.43 6.88 -0.80
C THR A 122 15.39 7.81 -0.06
N GLN A 123 15.17 9.14 -0.12
CA GLN A 123 15.99 10.13 0.60
C GLN A 123 15.99 9.91 2.11
N PHE A 124 14.84 9.57 2.69
CA PHE A 124 14.72 9.26 4.11
C PHE A 124 15.56 8.04 4.47
N LEU A 125 15.45 6.94 3.71
CA LEU A 125 16.24 5.73 3.97
C LEU A 125 17.74 5.99 3.81
N ASP A 126 18.15 6.71 2.76
CA ASP A 126 19.55 7.08 2.55
C ASP A 126 20.10 7.93 3.69
N LYS A 127 19.30 8.84 4.25
CA LYS A 127 19.66 9.60 5.44
C LYS A 127 19.90 8.68 6.64
N GLN A 128 19.05 7.68 6.86
CA GLN A 128 19.23 6.70 7.94
C GLN A 128 20.49 5.85 7.71
N ALA A 129 20.75 5.42 6.47
CA ALA A 129 21.96 4.67 6.11
C ALA A 129 23.23 5.51 6.28
N ALA A 130 23.19 6.81 5.95
CA ALA A 130 24.34 7.70 6.10
C ALA A 130 24.80 7.87 7.56
N ALA A 131 23.90 7.65 8.53
CA ALA A 131 24.21 7.66 9.95
C ALA A 131 25.01 6.41 10.40
N LEU A 132 25.06 5.35 9.58
CA LEU A 132 25.83 4.15 9.88
C LEU A 132 27.34 4.35 9.62
N PRO A 133 28.20 3.59 10.32
CA PRO A 133 29.62 3.50 10.00
C PRO A 133 29.84 3.09 8.54
N ALA A 134 30.88 3.62 7.90
CA ALA A 134 31.11 3.43 6.45
C ALA A 134 31.14 1.95 6.00
N GLY A 135 31.59 1.04 6.86
CA GLY A 135 31.64 -0.40 6.56
C GLY A 135 30.31 -1.15 6.74
N GLU A 136 29.28 -0.49 7.28
CA GLU A 136 27.95 -1.06 7.52
C GLU A 136 26.88 -0.43 6.60
N ARG A 137 27.29 0.49 5.73
CA ARG A 137 26.36 1.13 4.79
C ARG A 137 26.00 0.14 3.67
N PRO A 138 24.72 0.08 3.29
CA PRO A 138 24.30 -0.68 2.12
C PRO A 138 24.86 -0.07 0.82
N ASP A 139 24.69 -0.77 -0.30
CA ASP A 139 25.12 -0.29 -1.61
C ASP A 139 24.36 0.96 -2.08
N SER A 140 24.75 1.54 -3.21
CA SER A 140 24.23 2.83 -3.69
C SER A 140 22.79 2.78 -4.26
N TYR A 141 22.17 1.62 -4.38
CA TYR A 141 20.81 1.47 -4.97
C TYR A 141 19.82 0.76 -4.04
N TRP A 142 20.27 0.34 -2.86
CA TRP A 142 19.48 -0.39 -1.87
C TRP A 142 18.13 0.27 -1.54
N ALA A 143 18.11 1.60 -1.37
CA ALA A 143 16.93 2.33 -0.94
C ALA A 143 15.87 2.33 -2.04
N ASP A 144 16.28 2.50 -3.31
CA ASP A 144 15.37 2.42 -4.45
C ASP A 144 14.75 1.03 -4.58
N ASP A 145 15.55 -0.03 -4.43
CA ASP A 145 15.06 -1.42 -4.51
C ASP A 145 14.08 -1.74 -3.38
N VAL A 146 14.41 -1.34 -2.15
CA VAL A 146 13.54 -1.53 -0.97
C VAL A 146 12.24 -0.74 -1.13
N VAL A 147 12.31 0.52 -1.54
CA VAL A 147 11.12 1.38 -1.72
C VAL A 147 10.24 0.85 -2.85
N ALA A 148 10.81 0.45 -3.98
CA ALA A 148 10.07 -0.17 -5.08
C ALA A 148 9.36 -1.46 -4.63
N GLY A 149 10.07 -2.32 -3.88
CA GLY A 149 9.53 -3.54 -3.30
C GLY A 149 8.37 -3.28 -2.33
N ILE A 150 8.50 -2.28 -1.45
CA ILE A 150 7.44 -1.84 -0.55
C ILE A 150 6.22 -1.35 -1.33
N VAL A 151 6.41 -0.52 -2.35
CA VAL A 151 5.30 0.00 -3.18
C VAL A 151 4.50 -1.12 -3.82
N VAL A 152 5.18 -2.10 -4.44
CA VAL A 152 4.53 -3.26 -5.05
C VAL A 152 3.78 -4.08 -3.99
N SER A 153 4.39 -4.31 -2.84
CA SER A 153 3.80 -5.11 -1.76
C SER A 153 2.53 -4.44 -1.21
N VAL A 154 2.59 -3.14 -0.92
CA VAL A 154 1.44 -2.39 -0.37
C VAL A 154 0.29 -2.33 -1.37
N ARG A 155 0.58 -2.14 -2.67
CA ARG A 155 -0.44 -2.16 -3.73
C ARG A 155 -1.16 -3.50 -3.81
N ALA A 156 -0.41 -4.60 -3.76
CA ALA A 156 -0.98 -5.94 -3.78
C ALA A 156 -1.84 -6.21 -2.53
N LEU A 157 -1.37 -5.80 -1.35
CA LEU A 157 -2.04 -6.10 -0.08
C LEU A 157 -3.29 -5.24 0.18
N ILE A 158 -3.28 -3.96 -0.21
CA ILE A 158 -4.44 -3.07 -0.04
C ILE A 158 -5.45 -3.26 -1.19
N GLY A 159 -5.06 -3.94 -2.26
CA GLY A 159 -5.97 -4.37 -3.33
C GLY A 159 -6.07 -3.38 -4.50
N VAL A 160 -4.99 -2.66 -4.81
CA VAL A 160 -4.89 -1.83 -6.02
C VAL A 160 -4.83 -2.71 -7.27
N ASP A 161 -4.12 -3.84 -7.22
CA ASP A 161 -3.88 -4.72 -8.38
C ASP A 161 -4.98 -5.79 -8.61
N GLU A 162 -5.61 -6.29 -7.54
CA GLU A 162 -6.73 -7.26 -7.63
C GLU A 162 -7.93 -6.68 -8.41
N LEU A 163 -8.00 -5.37 -8.47
CA LEU A 163 -9.00 -4.58 -9.16
C LEU A 163 -8.70 -4.40 -10.65
N HIS A 164 -7.42 -4.22 -11.01
CA HIS A 164 -6.97 -4.23 -12.42
C HIS A 164 -7.23 -5.61 -13.04
N ALA A 165 -6.86 -6.68 -12.35
CA ALA A 165 -7.07 -8.05 -12.81
C ALA A 165 -8.57 -8.39 -12.96
N ARG A 166 -9.43 -7.94 -12.05
CA ARG A 166 -10.89 -8.11 -12.17
C ARG A 166 -11.51 -7.26 -13.29
N THR A 167 -10.97 -6.08 -13.55
CA THR A 167 -11.42 -5.20 -14.63
C THR A 167 -11.02 -5.77 -15.99
N GLU A 168 -9.79 -6.21 -16.15
CA GLU A 168 -9.32 -6.91 -17.36
C GLU A 168 -10.09 -8.22 -17.59
N ALA A 169 -10.38 -9.00 -16.55
CA ALA A 169 -11.21 -10.20 -16.67
C ALA A 169 -12.66 -9.90 -17.11
N ARG A 170 -13.24 -8.76 -16.68
CA ARG A 170 -14.58 -8.31 -17.11
C ARG A 170 -14.61 -7.82 -18.56
N TYR A 171 -13.54 -7.21 -19.06
CA TYR A 171 -13.45 -6.75 -20.46
C TYR A 171 -12.89 -7.81 -21.43
N SER A 172 -12.17 -8.81 -20.95
CA SER A 172 -11.70 -9.97 -21.73
C SER A 172 -12.81 -11.03 -21.93
N GLY A 173 -13.82 -11.03 -21.06
CA GLY A 173 -14.93 -11.98 -21.09
C GLY A 173 -16.15 -11.54 -21.91
N SER A 174 -16.00 -11.23 -23.21
CA SER A 174 -17.10 -11.32 -24.22
C SER A 174 -16.63 -10.98 -25.65
N HIS A 175 -15.84 -11.86 -26.26
CA HIS A 175 -15.86 -12.02 -27.71
C HIS A 175 -16.39 -13.42 -28.07
N LYS A 176 -17.67 -13.68 -27.75
CA LYS A 176 -18.43 -14.65 -28.55
C LYS A 176 -18.57 -14.03 -29.93
N ARG A 177 -17.74 -14.47 -30.89
CA ARG A 177 -17.98 -14.27 -32.32
C ARG A 177 -19.41 -14.74 -32.61
N ILE A 178 -20.32 -13.81 -32.84
CA ILE A 178 -21.58 -14.11 -33.52
C ILE A 178 -21.16 -14.48 -34.94
N ALA A 179 -21.33 -15.75 -35.31
CA ALA A 179 -21.18 -16.18 -36.69
C ALA A 179 -22.26 -15.49 -37.53
N PRO A 180 -21.94 -14.94 -38.71
CA PRO A 180 -22.93 -14.30 -39.57
C PRO A 180 -23.90 -15.33 -40.13
N ASP A 181 -25.19 -14.97 -40.09
CA ASP A 181 -26.35 -15.67 -40.65
C ASP A 181 -26.08 -16.29 -42.03
N GLU A 182 -26.45 -17.57 -42.15
CA GLU A 182 -26.61 -18.28 -43.41
C GLU A 182 -28.08 -18.11 -43.86
N PRO A 183 -28.36 -17.66 -45.10
CA PRO A 183 -29.73 -17.35 -45.52
C PRO A 183 -30.54 -18.63 -45.81
N PRO A 184 -31.88 -18.63 -45.59
CA PRO A 184 -32.71 -19.80 -45.84
C PRO A 184 -33.01 -19.99 -47.33
N ALA A 185 -33.22 -21.27 -47.68
CA ALA A 185 -33.49 -21.82 -49.00
C ALA A 185 -34.72 -21.26 -49.72
#